data_AF-A0A6G3U9Y6-F1
#
_entry.id   AF-A0A6G3U9Y6-F1
#
_cell.length_a   1.000
_cell.length_b   1.000
_cell.length_c   1.000
_cell.angle_alpha   90.00
_cell.angle_beta   90.00
_cell.angle_gamma   90.00
#
_symmetry.space_group_name_H-M   'P 1'
#
loop_
_entity.id
_entity.type
_entity.pdbx_description
1 polymer ?
#
loop_
_entity_poly.entity_id
_entity_poly.type
_entity_poly.pdbx_seq_one_letter_code
_entity_poly.pdbx_strand_id
1 'polypeptide(L)'
;RSGMELVLAAANAAAHGAGQSPVSLVLDGLLRAGQLAEATARAAAFEALHDDLCREQRTSLPPPEGVRPPLRVTPAQEYAANAGTGSVAGAAATLLVTHDTREAAEAVLAGSPKAARYGPAAFNAALGTFLARAGVLVLGTERLRQLEIADCLVLHADALRGRPHDTAAPSDGLPDDPVDPYAEAVLDAARRAGLHVVITGGPGLRDITRLADEVAPADLPFGDVVRALQNDGHIVVGVARPSPDGDDDLADGLPAGDVAIALTGD
;
A
#
# COMPACT_ATOMS: atom_id res chain seq x y z
N ARG A 1 -23.14 -3.67 -19.52
CA ARG A 1 -22.54 -3.99 -18.20
C ARG A 1 -23.19 -3.24 -17.01
N SER A 2 -23.75 -2.04 -17.20
CA SER A 2 -24.34 -1.23 -16.11
C SER A 2 -25.69 -1.73 -15.54
N GLY A 3 -26.59 -2.29 -16.36
CA GLY A 3 -27.94 -2.67 -15.90
C GLY A 3 -28.00 -3.83 -14.91
N MET A 4 -27.07 -4.79 -15.01
CA MET A 4 -27.05 -5.96 -14.12
C MET A 4 -26.56 -5.61 -12.71
N GLU A 5 -25.61 -4.68 -12.60
CA GLU A 5 -25.14 -4.10 -11.34
C GLU A 5 -26.26 -3.32 -10.63
N LEU A 6 -27.05 -2.55 -11.38
CA LEU A 6 -28.20 -1.81 -10.85
C LEU A 6 -29.32 -2.73 -10.36
N VAL A 7 -29.59 -3.82 -11.08
CA VAL A 7 -30.59 -4.81 -10.68
C VAL A 7 -30.13 -5.58 -9.44
N LEU A 8 -28.86 -5.94 -9.34
CA LEU A 8 -28.29 -6.57 -8.14
C LEU A 8 -28.32 -5.61 -6.94
N ALA A 9 -27.97 -4.34 -7.13
CA ALA A 9 -28.04 -3.33 -6.08
C ALA A 9 -29.48 -3.08 -5.59
N ALA A 10 -30.46 -3.01 -6.51
CA ALA A 10 -31.87 -2.84 -6.17
C ALA A 10 -32.46 -4.08 -5.49
N ALA A 11 -32.12 -5.28 -5.96
CA ALA A 11 -32.53 -6.54 -5.33
C ALA A 11 -31.92 -6.70 -3.94
N ASN A 12 -30.65 -6.32 -3.76
CA ASN A 12 -29.97 -6.36 -2.47
C ASN A 12 -30.56 -5.32 -1.49
N ALA A 13 -30.90 -4.12 -1.99
CA ALA A 13 -31.58 -3.09 -1.20
C ALA A 13 -33.01 -3.52 -0.79
N ALA A 14 -33.77 -4.14 -1.70
CA ALA A 14 -35.11 -4.65 -1.41
C ALA A 14 -35.10 -5.84 -0.43
N ALA A 15 -34.14 -6.76 -0.59
CA ALA A 15 -33.93 -7.87 0.33
C ALA A 15 -33.53 -7.39 1.74
N HIS A 16 -32.77 -6.30 1.84
CA HIS A 16 -32.39 -5.71 3.13
C HIS A 16 -33.43 -4.78 3.75
N GLY A 17 -34.40 -4.28 2.98
CA GLY A 17 -35.53 -3.48 3.48
C GLY A 17 -36.56 -4.30 4.28
N ALA A 18 -36.68 -5.59 4.02
CA ALA A 18 -37.68 -6.46 4.64
C ALA A 18 -37.17 -7.25 5.86
N GLY A 19 -35.85 -7.27 6.13
CA GLY A 19 -35.21 -8.25 7.01
C GLY A 19 -34.57 -7.76 8.32
N GLN A 20 -34.76 -6.51 8.74
CA GLN A 20 -34.17 -5.97 9.99
C GLN A 20 -32.63 -6.19 10.13
N SER A 21 -31.83 -5.60 9.24
CA SER A 21 -30.43 -5.28 9.55
C SER A 21 -29.98 -4.00 8.83
N PRO A 22 -30.44 -2.81 9.25
CA PRO A 22 -30.05 -1.52 8.66
C PRO A 22 -28.54 -1.25 8.76
N VAL A 23 -27.83 -1.97 9.62
CA VAL A 23 -26.39 -1.82 9.88
C VAL A 23 -25.55 -2.06 8.63
N SER A 24 -25.90 -3.02 7.76
CA SER A 24 -25.11 -3.27 6.53
C SER A 24 -25.21 -2.12 5.52
N LEU A 25 -26.39 -1.52 5.38
CA LEU A 25 -26.60 -0.36 4.52
C LEU A 25 -25.87 0.87 5.06
N VAL A 26 -25.90 1.08 6.38
CA VAL A 26 -25.13 2.16 7.01
C VAL A 26 -23.63 1.94 6.84
N LEU A 27 -23.12 0.71 7.05
CA LEU A 27 -21.72 0.39 6.84
C LEU A 27 -21.29 0.58 5.39
N ASP A 28 -22.11 0.16 4.42
CA ASP A 28 -21.84 0.39 3.01
C ASP A 28 -21.84 1.89 2.68
N GLY A 29 -22.84 2.64 3.13
CA GLY A 29 -22.91 4.08 2.96
C GLY A 29 -21.69 4.81 3.53
N LEU A 30 -21.25 4.45 4.74
CA LEU A 30 -20.05 4.99 5.37
C LEU A 30 -18.78 4.64 4.59
N LEU A 31 -18.64 3.38 4.15
CA LEU A 31 -17.51 2.96 3.34
C LEU A 31 -17.45 3.72 2.01
N ARG A 32 -18.59 3.87 1.32
CA ARG A 32 -18.68 4.60 0.05
C ARG A 32 -18.40 6.09 0.22
N ALA A 33 -18.87 6.70 1.30
CA ALA A 33 -18.53 8.07 1.65
C ALA A 33 -17.01 8.22 1.90
N GLY A 34 -16.39 7.27 2.61
CA GLY A 34 -14.94 7.24 2.83
C GLY A 34 -14.14 7.10 1.53
N GLN A 35 -14.54 6.17 0.64
CA GLN A 35 -13.92 6.00 -0.67
C GLN A 35 -14.08 7.24 -1.57
N LEU A 36 -15.22 7.93 -1.49
CA LEU A 36 -15.42 9.19 -2.18
C LEU A 36 -14.49 10.28 -1.63
N ALA A 37 -14.38 10.40 -0.31
CA ALA A 37 -13.48 11.36 0.34
C ALA A 37 -12.00 11.08 0.01
N GLU A 38 -11.62 9.81 -0.11
CA GLU A 38 -10.28 9.40 -0.55
C GLU A 38 -10.04 9.82 -2.01
N ALA A 39 -11.00 9.52 -2.91
CA ALA A 39 -10.89 9.86 -4.32
C ALA A 39 -10.80 11.38 -4.55
N THR A 40 -11.58 12.18 -3.81
CA THR A 40 -11.52 13.64 -3.91
C THR A 40 -10.21 14.20 -3.35
N ALA A 41 -9.73 13.68 -2.21
CA ALA A 41 -8.44 14.09 -1.66
C ALA A 41 -7.28 13.80 -2.62
N ARG A 42 -7.30 12.63 -3.27
CA ARG A 42 -6.27 12.25 -4.25
C ARG A 42 -6.31 13.10 -5.51
N ALA A 43 -7.51 13.41 -6.00
CA ALA A 43 -7.68 14.32 -7.13
C ALA A 43 -7.11 15.71 -6.79
N ALA A 44 -7.41 16.23 -5.61
CA ALA A 44 -6.86 17.51 -5.14
C ALA A 44 -5.34 17.47 -4.96
N ALA A 45 -4.78 16.36 -4.45
CA ALA A 45 -3.32 16.19 -4.33
C ALA A 45 -2.63 16.15 -5.71
N PHE A 46 -3.22 15.46 -6.68
CA PHE A 46 -2.72 15.46 -8.05
C PHE A 46 -2.81 16.84 -8.69
N GLU A 47 -3.94 17.54 -8.54
CA GLU A 47 -4.13 18.89 -9.07
C GLU A 47 -3.12 19.88 -8.47
N ALA A 48 -2.86 19.80 -7.16
CA ALA A 48 -1.86 20.64 -6.49
C ALA A 48 -0.43 20.39 -7.00
N LEU A 49 -0.12 19.15 -7.39
CA LEU A 49 1.19 18.76 -7.92
C LEU A 49 1.24 18.77 -9.46
N HIS A 50 0.14 19.13 -10.14
CA HIS A 50 0.02 18.96 -11.58
C HIS A 50 1.09 19.76 -12.32
N ASP A 51 1.27 21.02 -11.94
CA ASP A 51 2.25 21.92 -12.56
C ASP A 51 3.69 21.49 -12.27
N ASP A 52 3.93 20.70 -11.21
CA ASP A 52 5.24 20.10 -10.92
C ASP A 52 5.48 18.81 -11.71
N LEU A 53 4.44 17.98 -11.86
CA LEU A 53 4.51 16.65 -12.48
C LEU A 53 4.44 16.71 -14.01
N CYS A 54 3.69 17.65 -14.57
CA CYS A 54 3.40 17.73 -16.00
C CYS A 54 4.22 18.81 -16.72
N ARG A 55 5.38 19.22 -16.17
CA ARG A 55 6.31 20.13 -16.86
C ARG A 55 6.90 19.45 -18.09
N GLU A 56 6.99 20.20 -19.20
CA GLU A 56 7.56 19.70 -20.46
C GLU A 56 9.00 19.18 -20.33
N GLN A 57 9.81 19.76 -19.44
CA GLN A 57 11.19 19.32 -19.22
C GLN A 57 11.36 18.26 -18.13
N ARG A 58 10.27 17.76 -17.50
CA ARG A 58 10.40 16.74 -16.46
C ARG A 58 10.64 15.37 -17.09
N THR A 59 11.81 14.79 -16.83
CA THR A 59 12.11 13.40 -17.20
C THR A 59 11.11 12.46 -16.52
N SER A 60 10.35 11.73 -17.33
CA SER A 60 9.51 10.62 -16.87
C SER A 60 10.29 9.33 -17.04
N LEU A 61 10.41 8.56 -15.96
CA LEU A 61 11.06 7.25 -15.97
C LEU A 61 9.95 6.20 -16.11
N PRO A 62 9.67 5.68 -17.32
CA PRO A 62 8.66 4.64 -17.47
C PRO A 62 9.16 3.39 -16.75
N PRO A 63 8.38 2.80 -15.84
CA PRO A 63 8.79 1.56 -15.19
C PRO A 63 8.93 0.48 -16.27
N PRO A 64 9.98 -0.37 -16.23
CA PRO A 64 10.14 -1.43 -17.20
C PRO A 64 8.95 -2.40 -17.14
N GLU A 65 8.51 -2.89 -18.30
CA GLU A 65 7.39 -3.81 -18.38
C GLU A 65 7.68 -5.10 -17.59
N GLY A 66 6.68 -5.61 -16.86
CA GLY A 66 6.79 -6.87 -16.13
C GLY A 66 7.57 -6.82 -14.82
N VAL A 67 8.11 -5.66 -14.41
CA VAL A 67 8.84 -5.53 -13.14
C VAL A 67 7.91 -5.62 -11.93
N ARG A 68 6.69 -5.10 -12.07
CA ARG A 68 5.76 -4.95 -10.96
C ARG A 68 5.12 -6.30 -10.57
N PRO A 69 5.26 -6.77 -9.31
CA PRO A 69 4.74 -8.07 -8.91
C PRO A 69 3.19 -8.08 -8.86
N PRO A 70 2.56 -9.25 -9.07
CA PRO A 70 1.12 -9.40 -8.89
C PRO A 70 0.74 -9.15 -7.42
N LEU A 71 -0.49 -8.67 -7.18
CA LEU A 71 -0.99 -8.47 -5.82
C LEU A 71 -1.16 -9.82 -5.12
N ARG A 72 -0.64 -9.94 -3.90
CA ARG A 72 -0.85 -11.12 -3.07
C ARG A 72 -2.16 -11.00 -2.29
N VAL A 73 -2.79 -12.14 -2.05
CA VAL A 73 -4.05 -12.21 -1.31
C VAL A 73 -3.74 -12.04 0.17
N THR A 74 -4.41 -11.09 0.84
CA THR A 74 -4.24 -10.90 2.29
C THR A 74 -5.07 -11.93 3.07
N PRO A 75 -4.70 -12.26 4.32
CA PRO A 75 -5.48 -13.16 5.18
C PRO A 75 -6.94 -12.73 5.32
N ALA A 76 -7.21 -11.42 5.42
CA ALA A 76 -8.58 -10.91 5.44
C ALA A 76 -9.34 -11.21 4.14
N GLN A 77 -8.70 -11.11 2.98
CA GLN A 77 -9.31 -11.44 1.69
C GLN A 77 -9.57 -12.94 1.55
N GLU A 78 -8.61 -13.78 1.94
CA GLU A 78 -8.75 -15.24 1.90
C GLU A 78 -9.90 -15.69 2.82
N TYR A 79 -9.94 -15.19 4.06
CA TYR A 79 -11.05 -15.44 4.97
C TYR A 79 -12.39 -14.97 4.40
N ALA A 80 -12.44 -13.76 3.83
CA ALA A 80 -13.67 -13.23 3.26
C ALA A 80 -14.18 -14.03 2.04
N ALA A 81 -13.29 -14.64 1.26
CA ALA A 81 -13.64 -15.53 0.16
C ALA A 81 -14.18 -16.88 0.70
N ASN A 82 -13.44 -17.51 1.62
CA ASN A 82 -13.81 -18.81 2.19
C ASN A 82 -15.11 -18.74 2.98
N ALA A 83 -15.26 -17.74 3.85
CA ALA A 83 -16.50 -17.52 4.62
C ALA A 83 -17.67 -17.16 3.70
N GLY A 84 -17.43 -16.38 2.64
CA GLY A 84 -18.47 -16.08 1.64
C GLY A 84 -19.01 -17.33 0.96
N THR A 85 -18.12 -18.19 0.45
CA THR A 85 -18.49 -19.48 -0.16
C THR A 85 -19.19 -20.41 0.83
N GLY A 86 -18.66 -20.53 2.05
CA GLY A 86 -19.25 -21.35 3.11
C GLY A 86 -20.66 -20.89 3.52
N SER A 87 -20.89 -19.58 3.58
CA SER A 87 -22.20 -19.00 3.91
C SER A 87 -23.27 -19.34 2.89
N VAL A 88 -22.94 -19.26 1.60
CA VAL A 88 -23.87 -19.58 0.51
C VAL A 88 -24.20 -21.08 0.51
N ALA A 89 -23.18 -21.93 0.67
CA ALA A 89 -23.38 -23.38 0.75
C ALA A 89 -24.24 -23.78 1.96
N GLY A 90 -23.94 -23.20 3.14
CA GLY A 90 -24.71 -23.42 4.36
C GLY A 90 -26.17 -22.99 4.20
N ALA A 91 -26.42 -21.81 3.64
CA ALA A 91 -27.76 -21.33 3.40
C ALA A 91 -28.56 -22.19 2.41
N ALA A 92 -27.91 -22.69 1.34
CA ALA A 92 -28.54 -23.62 0.42
C ALA A 92 -28.93 -24.93 1.12
N ALA A 93 -28.07 -25.46 1.99
CA ALA A 93 -28.37 -26.64 2.80
C ALA A 93 -29.52 -26.38 3.79
N THR A 94 -29.49 -25.25 4.51
CA THR A 94 -30.57 -24.83 5.42
C THR A 94 -31.89 -24.73 4.65
N LEU A 95 -31.90 -24.12 3.46
CA LEU A 95 -33.10 -24.00 2.64
C LEU A 95 -33.63 -25.37 2.18
N LEU A 96 -32.75 -26.29 1.77
CA LEU A 96 -33.15 -27.64 1.34
C LEU A 96 -33.73 -28.48 2.48
N VAL A 97 -33.24 -28.28 3.71
CA VAL A 97 -33.68 -29.04 4.89
C VAL A 97 -34.96 -28.44 5.49
N THR A 98 -34.96 -27.14 5.74
CA THR A 98 -36.02 -26.45 6.49
C THR A 98 -37.15 -25.94 5.59
N HIS A 99 -36.88 -25.77 4.29
CA HIS A 99 -37.76 -25.09 3.33
C HIS A 99 -38.17 -23.67 3.79
N ASP A 100 -37.40 -23.06 4.71
CA ASP A 100 -37.64 -21.72 5.24
C ASP A 100 -36.58 -20.74 4.70
N THR A 101 -37.05 -19.75 3.94
CA THR A 101 -36.21 -18.69 3.38
C THR A 101 -35.66 -17.74 4.43
N ARG A 102 -36.37 -17.56 5.56
CA ARG A 102 -35.93 -16.74 6.69
C ARG A 102 -34.75 -17.39 7.40
N GLU A 103 -34.84 -18.68 7.66
CA GLU A 103 -33.78 -19.45 8.32
C GLU A 103 -32.52 -19.56 7.43
N ALA A 104 -32.71 -19.74 6.12
CA ALA A 104 -31.62 -19.66 5.16
C ALA A 104 -30.95 -18.27 5.13
N ALA A 105 -31.72 -17.18 5.23
CA ALA A 105 -31.19 -15.82 5.30
C ALA A 105 -30.39 -15.57 6.59
N GLU A 106 -30.87 -16.07 7.73
CA GLU A 106 -30.12 -16.04 9.00
C GLU A 106 -28.79 -16.80 8.88
N ALA A 107 -28.76 -17.95 8.20
CA ALA A 107 -27.54 -18.71 7.94
C ALA A 107 -26.52 -17.93 7.08
N VAL A 108 -26.97 -17.22 6.04
CA VAL A 108 -26.09 -16.32 5.25
C VAL A 108 -25.53 -15.21 6.12
N LEU A 109 -26.39 -14.56 6.91
CA LEU A 109 -25.99 -13.41 7.73
C LEU A 109 -25.01 -13.81 8.84
N ALA A 110 -25.18 -14.99 9.43
CA ALA A 110 -24.30 -15.54 10.45
C ALA A 110 -22.89 -15.84 9.91
N GLY A 111 -22.76 -16.30 8.66
CA GLY A 111 -21.46 -16.59 8.04
C GLY A 111 -20.81 -15.40 7.33
N SER A 112 -21.51 -14.25 7.23
CA SER A 112 -21.04 -13.10 6.46
C SER A 112 -19.75 -12.49 7.05
N PRO A 113 -18.63 -12.43 6.28
CA PRO A 113 -17.35 -11.94 6.78
C PRO A 113 -17.28 -10.40 6.76
N LYS A 114 -18.26 -9.72 7.39
CA LYS A 114 -18.40 -8.26 7.31
C LYS A 114 -17.15 -7.53 7.78
N ALA A 115 -16.58 -7.91 8.91
CA ALA A 115 -15.37 -7.25 9.43
C ALA A 115 -14.18 -7.37 8.47
N ALA A 116 -13.95 -8.56 7.91
CA ALA A 116 -12.87 -8.80 6.94
C ALA A 116 -13.08 -8.09 5.60
N ARG A 117 -14.33 -7.71 5.27
CA ARG A 117 -14.65 -6.91 4.07
C ARG A 117 -14.55 -5.40 4.32
N TYR A 118 -15.20 -4.90 5.38
CA TYR A 118 -15.33 -3.47 5.64
C TYR A 118 -14.10 -2.88 6.32
N GLY A 119 -13.45 -3.62 7.24
CA GLY A 119 -12.32 -3.13 8.02
C GLY A 119 -11.13 -2.72 7.15
N PRO A 120 -10.54 -3.65 6.38
CA PRO A 120 -9.44 -3.32 5.48
C PRO A 120 -9.82 -2.25 4.45
N ALA A 121 -11.04 -2.30 3.90
CA ALA A 121 -11.48 -1.30 2.91
C ALA A 121 -11.59 0.11 3.50
N ALA A 122 -12.13 0.25 4.72
CA ALA A 122 -12.24 1.52 5.41
C ALA A 122 -10.86 2.05 5.85
N PHE A 123 -9.97 1.18 6.34
CA PHE A 123 -8.59 1.54 6.68
C PHE A 123 -7.85 2.09 5.47
N ASN A 124 -7.91 1.40 4.32
CA ASN A 124 -7.25 1.86 3.09
C ASN A 124 -7.81 3.21 2.60
N ALA A 125 -9.13 3.41 2.67
CA ALA A 125 -9.73 4.69 2.29
C ALA A 125 -9.28 5.83 3.22
N ALA A 126 -9.21 5.57 4.53
CA ALA A 126 -8.73 6.54 5.51
C ALA A 126 -7.23 6.84 5.31
N LEU A 127 -6.40 5.81 5.12
CA LEU A 127 -4.96 5.94 4.87
C LEU A 127 -4.69 6.69 3.57
N GLY A 128 -5.36 6.34 2.48
CA GLY A 128 -5.24 7.04 1.19
C GLY A 128 -5.65 8.51 1.30
N THR A 129 -6.70 8.81 2.07
CA THR A 129 -7.13 10.20 2.35
C THR A 129 -6.06 10.95 3.14
N PHE A 130 -5.48 10.33 4.16
CA PHE A 130 -4.42 10.91 4.98
C PHE A 130 -3.17 11.20 4.15
N LEU A 131 -2.70 10.23 3.36
CA LEU A 131 -1.55 10.35 2.48
C LEU A 131 -1.75 11.47 1.45
N ALA A 132 -2.89 11.50 0.78
CA ALA A 132 -3.20 12.55 -0.20
C ALA A 132 -3.21 13.94 0.44
N ARG A 133 -3.80 14.09 1.63
CA ARG A 133 -3.79 15.36 2.38
C ARG A 133 -2.40 15.76 2.87
N ALA A 134 -1.51 14.80 3.08
CA ALA A 134 -0.11 15.03 3.41
C ALA A 134 0.75 15.33 2.16
N GLY A 135 0.15 15.45 0.96
CA GLY A 135 0.86 15.74 -0.28
C GLY A 135 1.49 14.51 -0.94
N VAL A 136 1.17 13.29 -0.49
CA VAL A 136 1.69 12.06 -1.09
C VAL A 136 0.81 11.62 -2.25
N LEU A 137 1.41 11.45 -3.43
CA LEU A 137 0.72 10.93 -4.61
C LEU A 137 0.63 9.40 -4.58
N VAL A 138 -0.57 8.87 -4.34
CA VAL A 138 -0.82 7.42 -4.35
C VAL A 138 -1.21 6.96 -5.76
N LEU A 139 -0.29 6.28 -6.46
CA LEU A 139 -0.54 5.79 -7.82
C LEU A 139 -1.35 4.49 -7.87
N GLY A 140 -1.20 3.60 -6.88
CA GLY A 140 -1.86 2.29 -6.85
C GLY A 140 -2.53 2.03 -5.50
N THR A 141 -3.80 2.37 -5.37
CA THR A 141 -4.57 2.24 -4.11
C THR A 141 -4.67 0.80 -3.62
N GLU A 142 -4.71 -0.14 -4.56
CA GLU A 142 -4.75 -1.57 -4.35
C GLU A 142 -3.48 -2.13 -3.71
N ARG A 143 -2.35 -1.40 -3.81
CA ARG A 143 -1.09 -1.77 -3.16
C ARG A 143 -1.01 -1.35 -1.71
N LEU A 144 -1.79 -0.35 -1.28
CA LEU A 144 -1.88 -0.01 0.14
C LEU A 144 -2.36 -1.20 0.99
N ARG A 145 -3.15 -2.11 0.40
CA ARG A 145 -3.55 -3.37 1.03
C ARG A 145 -2.37 -4.28 1.35
N GLN A 146 -1.29 -4.25 0.56
CA GLN A 146 -0.13 -5.10 0.81
C GLN A 146 0.60 -4.70 2.09
N LEU A 147 0.40 -3.48 2.62
CA LEU A 147 0.92 -3.07 3.92
C LEU A 147 0.36 -3.92 5.08
N GLU A 148 -0.79 -4.58 4.91
CA GLU A 148 -1.34 -5.52 5.90
C GLU A 148 -0.43 -6.73 6.11
N ILE A 149 0.29 -7.13 5.06
CA ILE A 149 1.12 -8.34 5.03
C ILE A 149 2.61 -8.03 4.84
N ALA A 150 2.96 -6.75 4.68
CA ALA A 150 4.34 -6.29 4.58
C ALA A 150 5.15 -6.69 5.82
N ASP A 151 6.28 -7.35 5.60
CA ASP A 151 7.17 -7.83 6.65
C ASP A 151 8.62 -7.41 6.40
N CYS A 152 8.93 -6.77 5.27
CA CYS A 152 10.27 -6.33 4.92
C CYS A 152 10.27 -4.91 4.36
N LEU A 153 11.25 -4.12 4.80
CA LEU A 153 11.50 -2.75 4.34
C LEU A 153 12.88 -2.68 3.71
N VAL A 154 12.95 -2.40 2.41
CA VAL A 154 14.20 -2.20 1.67
C VAL A 154 14.37 -0.71 1.42
N LEU A 155 15.40 -0.11 2.04
CA LEU A 155 15.72 1.31 1.97
C LEU A 155 16.98 1.54 1.15
N HIS A 156 16.88 2.30 0.07
CA HIS A 156 18.07 2.84 -0.58
C HIS A 156 18.71 3.90 0.32
N ALA A 157 20.02 3.87 0.48
CA ALA A 157 20.77 4.80 1.32
C ALA A 157 20.46 6.28 1.05
N ASP A 158 20.24 6.65 -0.22
CA ASP A 158 19.87 8.03 -0.60
C ASP A 158 18.51 8.48 -0.06
N ALA A 159 17.63 7.55 0.30
CA ALA A 159 16.38 7.88 0.96
C ALA A 159 16.58 8.32 2.42
N LEU A 160 17.69 7.94 3.06
CA LEU A 160 18.04 8.26 4.43
C LEU A 160 18.98 9.47 4.55
N ARG A 161 19.39 10.04 3.41
CA ARG A 161 20.23 11.23 3.35
C ARG A 161 19.38 12.48 3.37
N GLY A 162 19.75 13.40 4.25
CA GLY A 162 19.23 14.76 4.31
C GLY A 162 19.66 15.56 3.08
N ARG A 163 19.03 16.71 2.87
CA ARG A 163 19.49 17.65 1.84
C ARG A 163 20.81 18.27 2.29
N PRO A 164 21.80 18.48 1.39
CA PRO A 164 22.85 19.45 1.65
C PRO A 164 22.17 20.79 1.97
N HIS A 165 22.32 21.28 3.20
CA HIS A 165 21.90 22.64 3.51
C HIS A 165 22.73 23.61 2.69
N ASP A 166 22.11 24.66 2.15
CA ASP A 166 22.75 25.80 1.46
C ASP A 166 23.62 26.66 2.41
N THR A 167 24.21 26.04 3.44
CA THR A 167 25.17 26.65 4.32
C THR A 167 26.55 26.47 3.72
N ALA A 168 27.02 27.52 3.05
CA ALA A 168 28.40 27.76 2.67
C ALA A 168 29.34 27.84 3.90
N ALA A 169 29.43 26.76 4.67
CA ALA A 169 30.50 26.55 5.63
C ALA A 169 31.51 25.59 4.97
N PRO A 170 32.77 26.01 4.78
CA PRO A 170 33.79 25.08 4.30
C PRO A 170 34.04 24.05 5.41
N SER A 171 33.54 22.83 5.21
CA SER A 171 33.87 21.69 6.05
C SER A 171 35.27 21.19 5.67
N ASP A 172 36.15 21.13 6.66
CA ASP A 172 37.48 20.52 6.53
C ASP A 172 37.34 19.03 6.15
N GLY A 173 37.42 18.74 4.86
CA GLY A 173 38.01 17.49 4.34
C GLY A 173 37.39 16.15 4.76
N LEU A 174 36.06 16.00 4.73
CA LEU A 174 35.33 14.78 4.31
C LEU A 174 33.85 15.18 4.16
N PRO A 175 33.12 14.79 3.11
CA PRO A 175 31.68 15.03 3.08
C PRO A 175 31.02 14.11 4.11
N ASP A 176 30.73 14.64 5.31
CA ASP A 176 29.67 14.07 6.15
C ASP A 176 28.36 14.34 5.41
N ASP A 177 27.93 13.37 4.62
CA ASP A 177 26.64 13.41 3.96
C ASP A 177 25.57 13.35 5.04
N PRO A 178 24.87 14.47 5.33
CA PRO A 178 24.05 14.58 6.52
C PRO A 178 22.91 13.58 6.45
N VAL A 179 22.68 12.86 7.54
CA VAL A 179 21.53 11.97 7.71
C VAL A 179 20.24 12.79 7.75
N ASP A 180 19.18 12.29 7.12
CA ASP A 180 17.86 12.93 7.19
C ASP A 180 17.36 12.93 8.65
N PRO A 181 16.84 14.05 9.18
CA PRO A 181 16.35 14.13 10.55
C PRO A 181 15.28 13.09 10.92
N TYR A 182 14.56 12.55 9.92
CA TYR A 182 13.54 11.52 10.13
C TYR A 182 14.07 10.09 9.97
N ALA A 183 15.32 9.87 9.55
CA ALA A 183 15.86 8.53 9.28
C ALA A 183 15.73 7.60 10.50
N GLU A 184 16.14 8.05 11.69
CA GLU A 184 16.06 7.25 12.91
C GLU A 184 14.60 6.96 13.31
N ALA A 185 13.70 7.95 13.15
CA ALA A 185 12.28 7.78 13.44
C ALA A 185 11.61 6.77 12.49
N VAL A 186 11.98 6.78 11.21
CA VAL A 186 11.49 5.80 10.22
C VAL A 186 11.97 4.39 10.55
N LEU A 187 13.24 4.23 10.93
CA LEU A 187 13.81 2.94 11.31
C LEU A 187 13.20 2.41 12.62
N ASP A 188 12.98 3.26 13.62
CA ASP A 188 12.27 2.89 14.85
C ASP A 188 10.82 2.48 14.56
N ALA A 189 10.12 3.20 13.69
CA ALA A 189 8.78 2.85 13.25
C ALA A 189 8.75 1.49 12.53
N ALA A 190 9.71 1.21 11.64
CA ALA A 190 9.83 -0.06 10.93
C ALA A 190 10.06 -1.22 11.92
N ARG A 191 10.97 -1.04 12.89
CA ARG A 191 11.25 -2.03 13.93
C ARG A 191 10.03 -2.28 14.82
N ARG A 192 9.31 -1.22 15.22
CA ARG A 192 8.06 -1.33 15.99
C ARG A 192 6.95 -2.04 15.23
N ALA A 193 6.95 -1.90 13.91
CA ALA A 193 6.07 -2.65 13.02
C ALA A 193 6.53 -4.09 12.78
N GLY A 194 7.71 -4.48 13.28
CA GLY A 194 8.26 -5.83 13.13
C GLY A 194 8.79 -6.13 11.72
N LEU A 195 9.14 -5.09 10.94
CA LEU A 195 9.69 -5.26 9.60
C LEU A 195 11.17 -5.65 9.67
N HIS A 196 11.59 -6.60 8.83
CA HIS A 196 13.00 -6.86 8.53
C HIS A 196 13.55 -5.72 7.67
N VAL A 197 14.48 -4.94 8.22
CA VAL A 197 15.00 -3.73 7.55
C VAL A 197 16.32 -4.03 6.85
N VAL A 198 16.31 -3.86 5.52
CA VAL A 198 17.47 -4.02 4.64
C VAL A 198 17.86 -2.68 4.05
N ILE A 199 19.12 -2.28 4.19
CA ILE A 199 19.66 -1.06 3.54
C ILE A 199 20.50 -1.45 2.33
N THR A 200 20.31 -0.72 1.21
CA THR A 200 21.00 -0.95 -0.06
C THR A 200 21.70 0.31 -0.57
N GLY A 201 22.73 0.16 -1.38
CA GLY A 201 23.41 1.26 -2.08
C GLY A 201 24.29 2.14 -1.17
N GLY A 202 25.40 2.63 -1.71
CA GLY A 202 26.22 3.70 -1.13
C GLY A 202 27.12 3.37 0.08
N PRO A 203 28.44 3.61 0.01
CA PRO A 203 29.27 3.73 1.21
C PRO A 203 28.87 5.00 2.00
N GLY A 204 28.97 4.99 3.33
CA GLY A 204 28.96 6.23 4.13
C GLY A 204 27.95 6.32 5.28
N LEU A 205 27.01 5.39 5.41
CA LEU A 205 26.01 5.41 6.49
C LEU A 205 26.40 4.56 7.69
N ARG A 206 27.67 4.54 8.10
CA ARG A 206 28.18 3.61 9.14
C ARG A 206 27.36 3.63 10.43
N ASP A 207 26.86 4.79 10.84
CA ASP A 207 26.05 4.94 12.04
C ASP A 207 24.59 4.49 11.83
N ILE A 208 24.01 4.67 10.64
CA ILE A 208 22.66 4.20 10.31
C ILE A 208 22.65 2.70 10.00
N THR A 209 23.69 2.16 9.36
CA THR A 209 23.79 0.72 9.06
C THR A 209 23.75 -0.14 10.32
N ARG A 210 24.09 0.42 11.49
CA ARG A 210 23.94 -0.27 12.79
C ARG A 210 22.48 -0.43 13.24
N LEU A 211 21.57 0.36 12.68
CA LEU A 211 20.15 0.32 12.99
C LEU A 211 19.36 -0.61 12.06
N ALA A 212 19.95 -1.02 10.93
CA ALA A 212 19.39 -2.01 10.02
C ALA A 212 19.65 -3.43 10.52
N ASP A 213 18.75 -4.34 10.16
CA ASP A 213 18.93 -5.77 10.42
C ASP A 213 19.94 -6.37 9.42
N GLU A 214 19.96 -5.84 8.20
CA GLU A 214 20.81 -6.28 7.11
C GLU A 214 21.28 -5.12 6.22
N VAL A 215 22.49 -5.24 5.68
CA VAL A 215 23.03 -4.34 4.65
C VAL A 215 23.38 -5.18 3.44
N ALA A 216 22.72 -4.90 2.31
CA ALA A 216 22.96 -5.61 1.06
C ALA A 216 24.35 -5.29 0.49
N PRO A 217 24.95 -6.20 -0.31
CA PRO A 217 26.18 -5.91 -1.04
C PRO A 217 26.03 -4.63 -1.88
N ALA A 218 27.05 -3.77 -1.84
CA ALA A 218 26.98 -2.45 -2.47
C ALA A 218 26.90 -2.49 -4.01
N ASP A 219 27.30 -3.60 -4.61
CA ASP A 219 27.30 -3.89 -6.04
C ASP A 219 26.01 -4.57 -6.52
N LEU A 220 25.11 -4.96 -5.60
CA LEU A 220 23.86 -5.63 -5.97
C LEU A 220 22.78 -4.58 -6.31
N PRO A 221 22.18 -4.62 -7.51
CA PRO A 221 21.11 -3.71 -7.90
C PRO A 221 19.92 -3.77 -6.94
N PHE A 222 19.27 -2.62 -6.70
CA PHE A 222 18.12 -2.51 -5.78
C PHE A 222 17.02 -3.53 -6.10
N GLY A 223 16.66 -3.65 -7.38
CA GLY A 223 15.63 -4.59 -7.83
C GLY A 223 15.98 -6.05 -7.56
N ASP A 224 17.26 -6.41 -7.58
CA ASP A 224 17.71 -7.78 -7.32
C ASP A 224 17.69 -8.11 -5.83
N VAL A 225 18.00 -7.15 -4.95
CA VAL A 225 17.78 -7.28 -3.50
C VAL A 225 16.30 -7.54 -3.21
N VAL A 226 15.41 -6.74 -3.80
CA VAL A 226 13.96 -6.89 -3.63
C VAL A 226 13.49 -8.26 -4.08
N ARG A 227 13.91 -8.72 -5.27
CA ARG A 227 13.52 -10.04 -5.80
C ARG A 227 14.07 -11.19 -4.95
N ALA A 228 15.29 -11.08 -4.43
CA ALA A 228 15.86 -12.09 -3.55
C ALA A 228 15.00 -12.28 -2.29
N LEU A 229 14.65 -11.18 -1.61
CA LEU A 229 13.78 -11.20 -0.44
C LEU A 229 12.38 -11.75 -0.76
N GLN A 230 11.82 -11.38 -1.92
CA GLN A 230 10.54 -11.92 -2.38
C GLN A 230 10.59 -13.43 -2.64
N ASN A 231 11.69 -13.94 -3.19
CA ASN A 231 11.90 -15.38 -3.40
C ASN A 231 12.01 -16.14 -2.07
N ASP A 232 12.50 -15.48 -1.02
CA ASP A 232 12.53 -16.00 0.34
C ASP A 232 11.16 -15.90 1.05
N GLY A 233 10.16 -15.32 0.37
CA GLY A 233 8.77 -15.25 0.83
C GLY A 233 8.34 -13.90 1.38
N HIS A 234 9.26 -12.94 1.50
CA HIS A 234 8.95 -11.62 2.05
C HIS A 234 8.00 -10.81 1.16
N ILE A 235 7.29 -9.90 1.81
CA ILE A 235 6.46 -8.86 1.21
C ILE A 235 7.22 -7.54 1.38
N VAL A 236 7.74 -7.03 0.28
CA VAL A 236 8.75 -5.98 0.32
C VAL A 236 8.14 -4.61 0.06
N VAL A 237 8.36 -3.70 1.02
CA VAL A 237 8.20 -2.26 0.84
C VAL A 237 9.54 -1.69 0.40
N GLY A 238 9.64 -1.28 -0.86
CA GLY A 238 10.82 -0.61 -1.40
C GLY A 238 10.72 0.90 -1.24
N VAL A 239 11.75 1.53 -0.71
CA VAL A 239 11.82 2.99 -0.53
C VAL A 239 13.14 3.49 -1.11
N ALA A 240 13.04 4.44 -2.04
CA ALA A 240 14.20 5.02 -2.69
C ALA A 240 13.97 6.49 -3.03
N ARG A 241 15.06 7.21 -3.30
CA ARG A 241 15.05 8.55 -3.89
C ARG A 241 15.65 8.45 -5.30
N PRO A 242 14.83 8.22 -6.35
CA PRO A 242 15.33 8.20 -7.72
C PRO A 242 15.88 9.58 -8.09
N SER A 243 17.04 9.63 -8.74
CA SER A 243 17.62 10.85 -9.31
C SER A 243 17.72 10.70 -10.82
N PRO A 244 17.42 11.73 -11.62
CA PRO A 244 17.60 11.69 -13.07
C PRO A 244 19.07 11.55 -13.49
N ASP A 245 20.00 11.95 -12.63
CA ASP A 245 21.45 11.74 -12.80
C ASP A 245 21.96 10.52 -11.99
N GLY A 246 21.03 9.77 -11.39
CA GLY A 246 21.32 8.64 -10.50
C GLY A 246 21.46 7.32 -11.24
N ASP A 247 21.55 6.24 -10.46
CA ASP A 247 21.65 4.88 -10.95
C ASP A 247 20.32 4.45 -11.64
N ASP A 248 20.36 4.21 -12.96
CA ASP A 248 19.22 3.73 -13.74
C ASP A 248 18.65 2.43 -13.14
N ASP A 249 19.51 1.59 -12.54
CA ASP A 249 19.11 0.33 -11.89
C ASP A 249 18.19 0.55 -10.68
N LEU A 250 18.29 1.70 -10.01
CA LEU A 250 17.43 2.06 -8.88
C LEU A 250 16.02 2.44 -9.35
N ALA A 251 15.94 3.27 -10.40
CA ALA A 251 14.66 3.69 -10.96
C ALA A 251 13.90 2.51 -11.58
N ASP A 252 14.62 1.62 -12.26
CA ASP A 252 14.07 0.41 -12.86
C ASP A 252 13.75 -0.67 -11.82
N GLY A 253 14.51 -0.72 -10.71
CA GLY A 253 14.34 -1.69 -9.63
C GLY A 253 13.23 -1.34 -8.64
N LEU A 254 12.99 -0.07 -8.35
CA LEU A 254 12.01 0.37 -7.34
C LEU A 254 10.58 -0.19 -7.58
N PRO A 255 10.05 -0.24 -8.82
CA PRO A 255 8.74 -0.84 -9.10
C PRO A 255 8.62 -2.33 -8.80
N ALA A 256 9.73 -3.04 -8.51
CA ALA A 256 9.74 -4.47 -8.18
C ALA A 256 9.16 -4.76 -6.79
N GLY A 257 9.09 -3.76 -5.90
CA GLY A 257 8.49 -3.91 -4.57
C GLY A 257 7.00 -4.24 -4.63
N ASP A 258 6.52 -4.99 -3.64
CA ASP A 258 5.08 -5.22 -3.44
C ASP A 258 4.38 -3.87 -3.15
N VAL A 259 5.07 -2.99 -2.41
CA VAL A 259 4.78 -1.56 -2.30
C VAL A 259 6.05 -0.77 -2.63
N ALA A 260 5.93 0.27 -3.44
CA ALA A 260 7.04 1.12 -3.83
C ALA A 260 6.78 2.57 -3.42
N ILE A 261 7.74 3.18 -2.75
CA ILE A 261 7.71 4.57 -2.29
C ILE A 261 8.91 5.29 -2.90
N ALA A 262 8.64 6.27 -3.75
CA ALA A 262 9.64 7.17 -4.29
C ALA A 262 9.61 8.48 -3.50
N LEU A 263 10.74 8.86 -2.92
CA LEU A 263 10.95 10.20 -2.41
C LEU A 263 11.33 11.10 -3.59
N THR A 264 10.57 12.17 -3.79
CA THR A 264 10.88 13.17 -4.83
C THR A 264 11.85 14.20 -4.28
N GLY A 265 12.81 14.63 -5.09
CA GLY A 265 13.46 15.93 -4.89
C GLY A 265 12.43 17.05 -5.10
N ASP A 266 12.66 18.20 -4.47
CA ASP A 266 12.01 19.44 -4.90
C ASP A 266 12.90 20.07 -5.98
#